data_AF-A0A529LYS6-F1
#
_entry.id   AF-A0A529LYS6-F1
#
_cell.length_a   1.000
_cell.length_b   1.000
_cell.length_c   1.000
_cell.angle_alpha   90.00
_cell.angle_beta   90.00
_cell.angle_gamma   90.00
#
_symmetry.space_group_name_H-M   'P 1'
#
loop_
_entity.id
_entity.type
_entity.pdbx_description
1 polymer ?
#
loop_
_entity_poly.entity_id
_entity_poly.type
_entity_poly.pdbx_seq_one_letter_code
_entity_poly.pdbx_strand_id
1 'polypeptide(L)'
;EHHEVVVSRGDIADIFPDVIRHAEHPILRTAPAPLFLLSRLVREHGIKVVLTGEGADEMFAGYDLFREGKVRRFWGRQPASARRARLLERLYPYLSRSPVKQQAMARQFFGHGLHAFGAPGFAHDTRWRTTSAIKRLFSADMHAEAARHDAVADLLCRLPEEFPRWGPLAQDQYLEIRTLMSGYLLSSQGDRMLMAHSVEGRFPFLDDRLVALANSLPADYKLRILDEKHVLKRVAKSIVPAEVVARKKQPYRAPNALCFMGDSAPAYVREALSETALRAANVFDPNSVARLLDKCAAKTGDGDLSNSDNMALVGVLSTQLLHQQFVASRPSSGRAVDLKIDVDRLHREEVLV
;
A
#
# COMPACT_ATOMS: atom_id res chain seq x y z
N GLU A 1 -17.22 16.11 -19.88
CA GLU A 1 -18.09 14.96 -19.60
C GLU A 1 -17.59 14.27 -18.34
N HIS A 2 -18.48 13.78 -17.49
CA HIS A 2 -18.11 13.08 -16.24
C HIS A 2 -18.87 11.76 -16.19
N HIS A 3 -18.15 10.68 -15.92
CA HIS A 3 -18.70 9.33 -15.78
C HIS A 3 -18.32 8.79 -14.41
N GLU A 4 -19.23 8.04 -13.81
CA GLU A 4 -19.09 7.47 -12.48
C GLU A 4 -19.41 5.97 -12.52
N VAL A 5 -18.69 5.19 -11.71
CA VAL A 5 -19.00 3.79 -11.43
C VAL A 5 -19.11 3.59 -9.92
N VAL A 6 -20.22 3.04 -9.48
CA VAL A 6 -20.44 2.65 -8.08
C VAL A 6 -20.06 1.19 -7.93
N VAL A 7 -19.13 0.90 -7.03
CA VAL A 7 -18.59 -0.45 -6.82
C VAL A 7 -19.03 -0.97 -5.46
N SER A 8 -19.85 -2.02 -5.46
CA SER A 8 -20.30 -2.71 -4.25
C SER A 8 -19.28 -3.73 -3.74
N ARG A 9 -19.55 -4.29 -2.55
CA ARG A 9 -18.74 -5.40 -2.00
C ARG A 9 -18.83 -6.66 -2.86
N GLY A 10 -20.00 -6.92 -3.44
CA GLY A 10 -20.23 -8.04 -4.35
C GLY A 10 -19.41 -7.88 -5.63
N ASP A 11 -19.44 -6.69 -6.24
CA ASP A 11 -18.65 -6.40 -7.44
C ASP A 11 -17.15 -6.65 -7.21
N ILE A 12 -16.62 -6.24 -6.06
CA ILE A 12 -15.22 -6.51 -5.66
C ILE A 12 -14.97 -8.01 -5.56
N ALA A 13 -15.87 -8.74 -4.90
CA ALA A 13 -15.73 -10.18 -4.69
C ALA A 13 -15.76 -10.95 -6.01
N ASP A 14 -16.65 -10.57 -6.93
CA ASP A 14 -16.85 -11.27 -8.20
C ASP A 14 -15.62 -11.16 -9.11
N ILE A 15 -15.00 -9.99 -9.18
CA ILE A 15 -13.84 -9.75 -10.06
C ILE A 15 -12.49 -9.97 -9.39
N PHE A 16 -12.46 -10.30 -8.09
CA PHE A 16 -11.20 -10.49 -7.37
C PHE A 16 -10.27 -11.55 -7.97
N PRO A 17 -10.76 -12.72 -8.46
CA PRO A 17 -9.89 -13.68 -9.15
C PRO A 17 -9.19 -13.09 -10.38
N ASP A 18 -9.87 -12.25 -11.17
CA ASP A 18 -9.27 -11.58 -12.34
C ASP A 18 -8.29 -10.48 -11.91
N VAL A 19 -8.59 -9.77 -10.82
CA VAL A 19 -7.63 -8.82 -10.23
C VAL A 19 -6.34 -9.51 -9.82
N ILE A 20 -6.41 -10.68 -9.17
CA ILE A 20 -5.20 -11.42 -8.79
C ILE A 20 -4.47 -11.93 -10.02
N ARG A 21 -5.20 -12.43 -11.03
CA ARG A 21 -4.62 -12.85 -12.30
C ARG A 21 -3.83 -11.73 -12.95
N HIS A 22 -4.41 -10.53 -13.02
CA HIS A 22 -3.74 -9.38 -13.61
C HIS A 22 -2.63 -8.84 -12.72
N ALA A 23 -2.77 -8.85 -11.39
CA ALA A 23 -1.75 -8.38 -10.46
C ALA A 23 -0.49 -9.27 -10.43
N GLU A 24 -0.63 -10.58 -10.69
CA GLU A 24 0.43 -11.59 -10.64
C GLU A 24 1.26 -11.57 -9.34
N HIS A 25 0.66 -11.07 -8.26
CA HIS A 25 1.28 -10.95 -6.94
C HIS A 25 0.21 -10.98 -5.85
N PRO A 26 0.51 -11.54 -4.66
CA PRO A 26 -0.43 -11.45 -3.54
C PRO A 26 -0.63 -10.00 -3.13
N ILE A 27 -1.86 -9.61 -2.86
CA ILE A 27 -2.20 -8.24 -2.42
C ILE A 27 -2.88 -8.30 -1.06
N LEU A 28 -2.60 -7.31 -0.22
CA LEU A 28 -3.15 -7.25 1.14
C LEU A 28 -4.39 -6.34 1.23
N ARG A 29 -4.89 -5.87 0.09
CA ARG A 29 -6.00 -4.91 -0.01
C ARG A 29 -6.79 -5.12 -1.28
N THR A 30 -8.07 -4.81 -1.25
CA THR A 30 -8.99 -4.92 -2.39
C THR A 30 -9.06 -3.65 -3.24
N ALA A 31 -8.34 -2.57 -2.89
CA ALA A 31 -8.34 -1.31 -3.64
C ALA A 31 -8.02 -1.42 -5.16
N PRO A 32 -7.23 -2.41 -5.64
CA PRO A 32 -7.07 -2.62 -7.08
C PRO A 32 -8.38 -2.98 -7.81
N ALA A 33 -9.35 -3.62 -7.14
CA ALA A 33 -10.61 -4.06 -7.75
C ALA A 33 -11.48 -2.88 -8.27
N PRO A 34 -11.74 -1.81 -7.49
CA PRO A 34 -12.40 -0.64 -8.06
C PRO A 34 -11.63 0.02 -9.21
N LEU A 35 -10.29 0.01 -9.19
CA LEU A 35 -9.51 0.60 -10.29
C LEU A 35 -9.59 -0.26 -11.57
N PHE A 36 -9.64 -1.58 -11.43
CA PHE A 36 -9.94 -2.52 -12.53
C PHE A 36 -11.31 -2.24 -13.16
N LEU A 37 -12.34 -2.03 -12.34
CA LEU A 37 -13.68 -1.69 -12.85
C LEU A 37 -13.73 -0.28 -13.47
N LEU A 38 -12.97 0.67 -12.92
CA LEU A 38 -12.85 2.02 -13.49
C LEU A 38 -12.14 1.99 -14.85
N SER A 39 -11.07 1.20 -15.01
CA SER A 39 -10.39 1.07 -16.30
C SER A 39 -11.27 0.37 -17.35
N ARG A 40 -12.14 -0.56 -16.95
CA ARG A 40 -13.20 -1.09 -17.80
C ARG A 40 -14.14 0.02 -18.30
N LEU A 41 -14.64 0.85 -17.40
CA LEU A 41 -15.51 1.98 -17.75
C LEU A 41 -14.83 2.95 -18.74
N VAL A 42 -13.55 3.28 -18.49
CA VAL A 42 -12.74 4.11 -19.39
C VAL A 42 -12.68 3.50 -20.79
N ARG A 43 -12.42 2.19 -20.89
CA ARG A 43 -12.34 1.49 -22.16
C ARG A 43 -13.70 1.42 -22.88
N GLU A 44 -14.80 1.22 -22.16
CA GLU A 44 -16.17 1.21 -22.69
C GLU A 44 -16.54 2.55 -23.35
N HIS A 45 -15.96 3.65 -22.89
CA HIS A 45 -16.12 4.99 -23.50
C HIS A 45 -15.11 5.26 -24.63
N GLY A 46 -14.40 4.23 -25.12
CA GLY A 46 -13.45 4.34 -26.23
C GLY A 46 -12.13 5.06 -25.88
N ILE A 47 -11.90 5.37 -24.60
CA ILE A 47 -10.68 6.03 -24.14
C ILE A 47 -9.58 4.98 -23.93
N LYS A 48 -8.40 5.24 -24.49
CA LYS A 48 -7.24 4.33 -24.39
C LYS A 48 -6.10 4.88 -23.55
N VAL A 49 -6.11 6.18 -23.25
CA VAL A 49 -5.05 6.85 -22.50
C VAL A 49 -5.69 7.76 -21.45
N VAL A 50 -5.22 7.67 -20.21
CA VAL A 50 -5.69 8.51 -19.09
C VAL A 50 -4.52 9.14 -18.35
N LEU A 51 -4.71 10.36 -17.86
CA LEU A 51 -3.77 11.02 -16.97
C LEU A 51 -4.22 10.78 -15.52
N THR A 52 -3.29 10.38 -14.67
CA THR A 52 -3.57 10.05 -13.28
C THR A 52 -2.58 10.73 -12.32
N GLY A 53 -2.93 10.80 -11.03
CA GLY A 53 -2.25 11.65 -10.04
C GLY A 53 -1.17 10.96 -9.21
N GLU A 54 -0.83 9.70 -9.49
CA GLU A 54 0.18 8.92 -8.79
C GLU A 54 1.56 9.59 -8.90
N GLY A 55 2.36 9.49 -7.84
CA GLY A 55 3.63 10.20 -7.69
C GLY A 55 3.50 11.52 -6.92
N ALA A 56 2.32 12.14 -6.88
CA ALA A 56 2.14 13.41 -6.18
C ALA A 56 2.36 13.29 -4.66
N ASP A 57 1.90 12.20 -4.05
CA ASP A 57 2.05 11.99 -2.61
C ASP A 57 3.50 11.67 -2.24
N GLU A 58 4.19 10.88 -3.07
CA GLU A 58 5.59 10.52 -2.90
C GLU A 58 6.50 11.72 -3.08
N MET A 59 6.33 12.52 -4.14
CA MET A 59 7.21 13.65 -4.46
C MET A 59 6.95 14.86 -3.58
N PHE A 60 5.69 15.11 -3.17
CA PHE A 60 5.28 16.31 -2.42
C PHE A 60 4.79 16.01 -0.99
N ALA A 61 5.21 14.88 -0.42
CA ALA A 61 5.00 14.53 0.98
C ALA A 61 3.52 14.47 1.42
N GLY A 62 2.68 13.79 0.64
CA GLY A 62 1.23 13.73 0.83
C GLY A 62 0.67 12.67 1.77
N TYR A 63 1.49 11.68 2.16
CA TYR A 63 1.06 10.62 3.06
C TYR A 63 1.15 10.99 4.54
N ASP A 64 0.22 10.44 5.34
CA ASP A 64 0.23 10.56 6.80
C ASP A 64 1.55 10.09 7.41
N LEU A 65 2.20 9.08 6.81
CA LEU A 65 3.51 8.58 7.20
C LEU A 65 4.55 9.70 7.35
N PHE A 66 4.59 10.67 6.43
CA PHE A 66 5.58 11.76 6.51
C PHE A 66 5.30 12.68 7.70
N ARG A 67 4.01 12.95 7.96
CA ARG A 67 3.56 13.76 9.10
C ARG A 67 3.82 13.03 10.42
N GLU A 68 3.46 11.75 10.48
CA GLU A 68 3.73 10.84 11.59
C GLU A 68 5.22 10.74 11.88
N GLY A 69 6.06 10.53 10.85
CA GLY A 69 7.51 10.48 10.94
C GLY A 69 8.09 11.78 11.51
N LYS A 70 7.60 12.95 11.06
CA LYS A 70 8.03 14.27 11.59
C LYS A 70 7.67 14.44 13.06
N VAL A 71 6.44 14.08 13.46
CA VAL A 71 5.99 14.14 14.86
C VAL A 71 6.75 13.16 15.74
N ARG A 72 6.87 11.89 15.32
CA ARG A 72 7.57 10.84 16.07
C ARG A 72 9.05 11.15 16.23
N ARG A 73 9.73 11.73 15.22
CA ARG A 73 11.12 12.16 15.37
C ARG A 73 11.28 13.32 16.35
N PHE A 74 10.37 14.29 16.33
CA PHE A 74 10.37 15.37 17.32
C PHE A 74 10.14 14.83 18.74
N TRP A 75 9.20 13.89 18.91
CA TRP A 75 8.97 13.21 20.17
C TRP A 75 10.20 12.36 20.60
N GLY A 76 10.83 11.66 19.68
CA GLY A 76 11.98 10.78 19.94
C GLY A 76 13.21 11.51 20.49
N ARG A 77 13.38 12.79 20.19
CA ARG A 77 14.40 13.65 20.83
C ARG A 77 14.19 13.82 22.34
N GLN A 78 13.01 13.55 22.87
CA GLN A 78 12.71 13.56 24.32
C GLN A 78 11.54 12.60 24.59
N PRO A 79 11.78 11.27 24.63
CA PRO A 79 10.71 10.27 24.66
C PRO A 79 9.78 10.38 25.87
N ALA A 80 10.30 10.82 27.02
CA ALA A 80 9.51 11.03 28.23
C ALA A 80 8.57 12.26 28.19
N SER A 81 8.62 13.07 27.13
CA SER A 81 7.84 14.31 27.05
C SER A 81 6.37 14.06 26.70
N ALA A 82 5.49 14.16 27.70
CA ALA A 82 4.05 14.10 27.51
C ALA A 82 3.52 15.21 26.59
N ARG A 83 4.17 16.39 26.57
CA ARG A 83 3.79 17.51 25.68
C ARG A 83 4.06 17.20 24.22
N ARG A 84 5.19 16.55 23.90
CA ARG A 84 5.51 16.18 22.51
C ARG A 84 4.58 15.08 21.98
N ALA A 85 4.20 14.13 22.84
CA ALA A 85 3.23 13.08 22.49
C ALA A 85 1.86 13.64 22.07
N ARG A 86 1.42 14.78 22.63
CA ARG A 86 0.15 15.43 22.25
C ARG A 86 0.10 15.91 20.80
N LEU A 87 1.22 16.05 20.11
CA LEU A 87 1.21 16.39 18.68
C LEU A 87 0.55 15.33 17.80
N LEU A 88 0.41 14.09 18.28
CA LEU A 88 -0.39 13.07 17.61
C LEU A 88 -1.87 13.48 17.47
N GLU A 89 -2.39 14.31 18.38
CA GLU A 89 -3.76 14.84 18.32
C GLU A 89 -3.95 15.81 17.14
N ARG A 90 -2.87 16.39 16.60
CA ARG A 90 -2.92 17.20 15.37
C ARG A 90 -3.04 16.34 14.12
N LEU A 91 -2.51 15.11 14.15
CA LEU A 91 -2.60 14.16 13.05
C LEU A 91 -3.92 13.40 13.08
N TYR A 92 -4.39 13.07 14.29
CA TYR A 92 -5.60 12.31 14.51
C TYR A 92 -6.52 13.08 15.47
N PRO A 93 -7.27 14.09 14.98
CA PRO A 93 -8.10 14.94 15.82
C PRO A 93 -9.12 14.19 16.67
N TYR A 94 -9.59 13.02 16.23
CA TYR A 94 -10.48 12.18 17.02
C TYR A 94 -9.86 11.75 18.36
N LEU A 95 -8.53 11.60 18.45
CA LEU A 95 -7.84 11.26 19.70
C LEU A 95 -8.05 12.31 20.79
N SER A 96 -8.27 13.59 20.44
CA SER A 96 -8.53 14.65 21.42
C SER A 96 -9.83 14.44 22.20
N ARG A 97 -10.80 13.74 21.60
CA ARG A 97 -12.11 13.40 22.18
C ARG A 97 -12.23 11.93 22.56
N SER A 98 -11.19 11.14 22.29
CA SER A 98 -11.16 9.71 22.61
C SER A 98 -11.02 9.47 24.12
N PRO A 99 -11.58 8.36 24.65
CA PRO A 99 -11.33 7.91 26.01
C PRO A 99 -9.83 7.84 26.34
N VAL A 100 -9.47 8.10 27.61
CA VAL A 100 -8.07 8.08 28.10
C VAL A 100 -7.34 6.79 27.72
N LYS A 101 -8.03 5.64 27.77
CA LYS A 101 -7.48 4.35 27.35
C LYS A 101 -7.05 4.32 25.88
N GLN A 102 -7.85 4.91 24.99
CA GLN A 102 -7.52 4.98 23.55
C GLN A 102 -6.37 5.97 23.29
N GLN A 103 -6.31 7.07 24.04
CA GLN A 103 -5.17 7.99 23.98
C GLN A 103 -3.87 7.33 24.46
N ALA A 104 -3.93 6.56 25.55
CA ALA A 104 -2.79 5.80 26.06
C ALA A 104 -2.34 4.73 25.04
N MET A 105 -3.29 4.02 24.42
CA MET A 105 -3.01 3.05 23.36
C MET A 105 -2.34 3.69 22.14
N ALA A 106 -2.83 4.85 21.69
CA ALA A 106 -2.22 5.59 20.59
C ALA A 106 -0.78 6.03 20.94
N ARG A 107 -0.56 6.54 22.16
CA ARG A 107 0.78 6.89 22.65
C ARG A 107 1.70 5.68 22.69
N GLN A 108 1.23 4.53 23.17
CA GLN A 108 2.03 3.31 23.17
C GLN A 108 2.37 2.85 21.75
N PHE A 109 1.39 2.90 20.83
CA PHE A 109 1.56 2.49 19.45
C PHE A 109 2.56 3.36 18.68
N PHE A 110 2.38 4.68 18.72
CA PHE A 110 3.26 5.63 18.02
C PHE A 110 4.56 5.93 18.78
N GLY A 111 4.58 5.70 20.09
CA GLY A 111 5.75 5.86 20.96
C GLY A 111 6.71 4.67 20.95
N HIS A 112 6.37 3.61 20.23
CA HIS A 112 7.29 2.52 19.99
C HIS A 112 8.54 2.99 19.22
N GLY A 113 9.71 2.52 19.64
CA GLY A 113 10.98 2.73 18.93
C GLY A 113 11.51 4.17 18.96
N LEU A 114 10.95 5.07 19.79
CA LEU A 114 11.33 6.50 19.81
C LEU A 114 12.83 6.76 20.02
N HIS A 115 13.56 5.85 20.68
CA HIS A 115 15.00 5.96 20.87
C HIS A 115 15.78 5.84 19.54
N ALA A 116 15.21 5.17 18.53
CA ALA A 116 15.78 4.98 17.21
C ALA A 116 15.31 6.04 16.20
N PHE A 117 14.95 7.25 16.64
CA PHE A 117 14.38 8.30 15.77
C PHE A 117 15.30 8.75 14.62
N GLY A 118 16.61 8.49 14.72
CA GLY A 118 17.59 8.75 13.67
C GLY A 118 17.87 7.55 12.74
N ALA A 119 17.29 6.38 13.02
CA ALA A 119 17.56 5.17 12.24
C ALA A 119 16.83 5.18 10.88
N PRO A 120 17.45 4.63 9.82
CA PRO A 120 16.76 4.35 8.57
C PRO A 120 15.47 3.54 8.80
N GLY A 121 14.39 3.91 8.10
CA GLY A 121 13.10 3.22 8.23
C GLY A 121 12.28 3.56 9.48
N PHE A 122 12.74 4.46 10.36
CA PHE A 122 12.02 4.81 11.59
C PHE A 122 10.54 5.21 11.38
N ALA A 123 10.24 6.00 10.35
CA ALA A 123 8.85 6.37 10.03
C ALA A 123 8.00 5.18 9.54
N HIS A 124 8.64 4.17 8.95
CA HIS A 124 7.98 3.01 8.34
C HIS A 124 7.80 1.83 9.32
N ASP A 125 8.59 1.77 10.40
CA ASP A 125 8.55 0.71 11.43
C ASP A 125 7.12 0.36 11.86
N THR A 126 6.29 1.37 12.12
CA THR A 126 4.89 1.17 12.53
C THR A 126 4.09 0.39 11.50
N ARG A 127 4.27 0.68 10.20
CA ARG A 127 3.59 -0.02 9.10
C ARG A 127 4.16 -1.42 8.90
N TRP A 128 5.48 -1.56 8.94
CA TRP A 128 6.16 -2.85 8.80
C TRP A 128 5.76 -3.82 9.92
N ARG A 129 5.83 -3.42 11.19
CA ARG A 129 5.41 -4.24 12.33
C ARG A 129 3.94 -4.65 12.25
N THR A 130 3.06 -3.70 11.95
CA THR A 130 1.61 -3.96 11.87
C THR A 130 1.27 -4.97 10.76
N THR A 131 2.01 -4.91 9.65
CA THR A 131 1.84 -5.83 8.51
C THR A 131 2.49 -7.19 8.78
N SER A 132 3.65 -7.23 9.44
CA SER A 132 4.33 -8.47 9.85
C SER A 132 3.49 -9.34 10.77
N ALA A 133 2.48 -8.77 11.46
CA ALA A 133 1.52 -9.56 12.24
C ALA A 133 0.73 -10.58 11.39
N ILE A 134 0.65 -10.43 10.07
CA ILE A 134 0.01 -11.39 9.16
C ILE A 134 0.81 -12.70 9.11
N LYS A 135 2.14 -12.64 9.30
CA LYS A 135 3.01 -13.81 9.29
C LYS A 135 2.63 -14.85 10.36
N ARG A 136 1.87 -14.47 11.40
CA ARG A 136 1.31 -15.41 12.40
C ARG A 136 0.42 -16.50 11.81
N LEU A 137 -0.04 -16.31 10.57
CA LEU A 137 -0.88 -17.26 9.85
C LEU A 137 -0.06 -18.23 9.00
N PHE A 138 1.26 -18.06 8.90
CA PHE A 138 2.09 -18.92 8.08
C PHE A 138 2.08 -20.36 8.56
N SER A 139 2.26 -21.29 7.61
CA SER A 139 2.54 -22.69 7.92
C SER A 139 3.89 -22.80 8.64
N ALA A 140 4.17 -23.96 9.25
CA ALA A 140 5.45 -24.21 9.90
C ALA A 140 6.63 -24.05 8.93
N ASP A 141 6.48 -24.57 7.70
CA ASP A 141 7.51 -24.49 6.66
C ASP A 141 7.74 -23.04 6.21
N MET A 142 6.67 -22.27 6.01
CA MET A 142 6.77 -20.86 5.64
C MET A 142 7.36 -20.02 6.77
N HIS A 143 7.08 -20.35 8.04
CA HIS A 143 7.77 -19.74 9.18
C HIS A 143 9.27 -20.04 9.18
N ALA A 144 9.65 -21.30 8.95
CA ALA A 144 11.05 -21.71 8.90
C ALA A 144 11.81 -20.99 7.78
N GLU A 145 11.19 -20.86 6.59
CA GLU A 145 11.81 -20.14 5.46
C GLU A 145 11.86 -18.63 5.70
N ALA A 146 10.77 -18.03 6.19
CA ALA A 146 10.74 -16.60 6.49
C ALA A 146 11.68 -16.20 7.64
N ALA A 147 12.08 -17.12 8.51
CA ALA A 147 13.08 -16.88 9.55
C ALA A 147 14.52 -16.83 9.01
N ARG A 148 14.77 -17.35 7.80
CA ARG A 148 16.10 -17.30 7.16
C ARG A 148 16.47 -15.93 6.60
N HIS A 149 15.49 -15.06 6.38
CA HIS A 149 15.66 -13.76 5.75
C HIS A 149 14.97 -12.66 6.54
N ASP A 150 15.70 -11.61 6.92
CA ASP A 150 15.11 -10.38 7.45
C ASP A 150 14.90 -9.39 6.30
N ALA A 151 13.70 -9.41 5.71
CA ALA A 151 13.34 -8.55 4.58
C ALA A 151 13.51 -7.04 4.87
N VAL A 152 13.37 -6.62 6.13
CA VAL A 152 13.60 -5.21 6.49
C VAL A 152 15.10 -4.93 6.52
N ALA A 153 15.90 -5.78 7.18
CA ALA A 153 17.35 -5.65 7.16
C ALA A 153 17.91 -5.68 5.73
N ASP A 154 17.45 -6.60 4.89
CA ASP A 154 17.85 -6.72 3.48
C ASP A 154 17.54 -5.45 2.68
N LEU A 155 16.36 -4.85 2.90
CA LEU A 155 16.01 -3.57 2.29
C LEU A 155 16.94 -2.46 2.76
N LEU A 156 17.20 -2.37 4.07
CA LEU A 156 18.03 -1.33 4.65
C LEU A 156 19.50 -1.45 4.23
N CYS A 157 20.01 -2.67 4.06
CA CYS A 157 21.37 -2.93 3.56
C CYS A 157 21.57 -2.55 2.08
N ARG A 158 20.48 -2.42 1.30
CA ARG A 158 20.52 -2.04 -0.13
C ARG A 158 20.25 -0.54 -0.34
N LEU A 159 20.24 0.25 0.72
CA LEU A 159 20.09 1.71 0.61
C LEU A 159 21.35 2.33 0.00
N PRO A 160 21.22 3.46 -0.74
CA PRO A 160 22.37 4.18 -1.28
C PRO A 160 23.35 4.61 -0.17
N GLU A 161 24.64 4.70 -0.49
CA GLU A 161 25.69 5.06 0.46
C GLU A 161 25.43 6.45 1.09
N GLU A 162 24.90 7.37 0.30
CA GLU A 162 24.56 8.73 0.68
C GLU A 162 23.25 8.83 1.49
N PHE A 163 22.43 7.77 1.56
CA PHE A 163 21.13 7.78 2.22
C PHE A 163 21.15 8.35 3.65
N PRO A 164 22.13 8.00 4.52
CA PRO A 164 22.21 8.56 5.88
C PRO A 164 22.44 10.08 5.91
N ARG A 165 22.98 10.67 4.83
CA ARG A 165 23.24 12.12 4.71
C ARG A 165 22.00 12.90 4.27
N TRP A 166 20.97 12.21 3.75
CA TRP A 166 19.74 12.86 3.31
C TRP A 166 18.90 13.36 4.48
N GLY A 167 18.13 14.42 4.25
CA GLY A 167 17.17 14.91 5.22
C GLY A 167 16.10 13.85 5.56
N PRO A 168 15.51 13.85 6.78
CA PRO A 168 14.59 12.80 7.21
C PRO A 168 13.38 12.60 6.28
N LEU A 169 12.85 13.67 5.70
CA LEU A 169 11.76 13.57 4.73
C LEU A 169 12.20 12.86 3.45
N ALA A 170 13.39 13.16 2.92
CA ALA A 170 13.89 12.53 1.71
C ALA A 170 14.16 11.03 1.92
N GLN A 171 14.70 10.65 3.09
CA GLN A 171 14.84 9.25 3.49
C GLN A 171 13.48 8.52 3.50
N ASP A 172 12.46 9.15 4.09
CA ASP A 172 11.12 8.57 4.13
C ASP A 172 10.50 8.49 2.72
N GLN A 173 10.66 9.53 1.89
CA GLN A 173 10.16 9.55 0.51
C GLN A 173 10.78 8.42 -0.32
N TYR A 174 12.10 8.24 -0.22
CA TYR A 174 12.80 7.18 -0.94
C TYR A 174 12.28 5.78 -0.57
N LEU A 175 12.11 5.50 0.71
CA LEU A 175 11.58 4.22 1.17
C LEU A 175 10.13 3.98 0.68
N GLU A 176 9.28 5.01 0.72
CA GLU A 176 7.90 4.91 0.22
C GLU A 176 7.87 4.68 -1.31
N ILE A 177 8.74 5.37 -2.07
CA ILE A 177 8.91 5.17 -3.52
C ILE A 177 9.31 3.73 -3.84
N ARG A 178 10.30 3.20 -3.11
CA ARG A 178 10.86 1.86 -3.35
C ARG A 178 9.93 0.74 -2.92
N THR A 179 9.19 0.92 -1.83
CA THR A 179 8.37 -0.16 -1.23
C THR A 179 6.90 -0.07 -1.60
N LEU A 180 6.28 1.11 -1.55
CA LEU A 180 4.86 1.28 -1.81
C LEU A 180 4.58 1.68 -3.26
N MET A 181 5.25 2.72 -3.78
CA MET A 181 4.94 3.24 -5.11
C MET A 181 5.27 2.23 -6.21
N SER A 182 6.52 1.78 -6.24
CA SER A 182 6.99 0.81 -7.24
C SER A 182 6.39 -0.58 -7.02
N GLY A 183 6.31 -1.02 -5.75
CA GLY A 183 5.90 -2.38 -5.40
C GLY A 183 4.38 -2.62 -5.44
N TYR A 184 3.55 -1.58 -5.31
CA TYR A 184 2.10 -1.74 -5.20
C TYR A 184 1.32 -0.71 -6.02
N LEU A 185 1.58 0.59 -5.86
CA LEU A 185 0.73 1.63 -6.46
C LEU A 185 0.80 1.65 -7.98
N LEU A 186 2.02 1.66 -8.55
CA LEU A 186 2.19 1.67 -10.00
C LEU A 186 2.02 0.28 -10.61
N SER A 187 2.28 -0.78 -9.84
CA SER A 187 2.19 -2.16 -10.31
C SER A 187 0.78 -2.74 -10.08
N SER A 188 0.55 -3.40 -8.94
CA SER A 188 -0.66 -4.19 -8.69
C SER A 188 -1.95 -3.36 -8.60
N GLN A 189 -1.87 -2.10 -8.17
CA GLN A 189 -3.02 -1.21 -8.12
C GLN A 189 -3.19 -0.45 -9.45
N GLY A 190 -2.10 0.05 -10.02
CA GLY A 190 -2.08 0.95 -11.17
C GLY A 190 -2.05 0.23 -12.52
N ASP A 191 -0.88 0.21 -13.14
CA ASP A 191 -0.65 -0.21 -14.53
C ASP A 191 -1.31 -1.55 -14.86
N ARG A 192 -1.20 -2.54 -13.99
CA ARG A 192 -1.74 -3.87 -14.24
C ARG A 192 -3.28 -3.88 -14.28
N MET A 193 -3.93 -3.03 -13.50
CA MET A 193 -5.39 -2.88 -13.52
C MET A 193 -5.86 -2.04 -14.71
N LEU A 194 -5.06 -1.06 -15.15
CA LEU A 194 -5.35 -0.29 -16.37
C LEU A 194 -5.20 -1.17 -17.62
N MET A 195 -4.09 -1.90 -17.72
CA MET A 195 -3.78 -2.78 -18.85
C MET A 195 -4.70 -4.00 -18.94
N ALA A 196 -5.33 -4.42 -17.83
CA ALA A 196 -6.38 -5.43 -17.86
C ALA A 196 -7.52 -5.09 -18.84
N HIS A 197 -7.73 -3.80 -19.09
CA HIS A 197 -8.73 -3.29 -20.05
C HIS A 197 -8.09 -2.51 -21.20
N SER A 198 -6.80 -2.73 -21.48
CA SER A 198 -6.04 -2.05 -22.55
C SER A 198 -6.14 -0.52 -22.47
N VAL A 199 -5.95 0.01 -21.25
CA VAL A 199 -5.85 1.45 -20.96
C VAL A 199 -4.43 1.78 -20.53
N GLU A 200 -3.82 2.77 -21.17
CA GLU A 200 -2.51 3.33 -20.81
C GLU A 200 -2.68 4.43 -19.76
N GLY A 201 -2.06 4.27 -18.59
CA GLY A 201 -1.93 5.32 -17.59
C GLY A 201 -0.70 6.17 -17.84
N ARG A 202 -0.84 7.49 -17.80
CA ARG A 202 0.28 8.43 -17.76
C ARG A 202 0.28 9.15 -16.43
N PHE A 203 1.47 9.31 -15.86
CA PHE A 203 1.68 9.80 -14.49
C PHE A 203 2.48 11.11 -14.52
N PRO A 204 1.87 12.28 -14.80
CA PRO A 204 2.62 13.54 -14.93
C PRO A 204 3.48 13.91 -13.72
N PHE A 205 3.10 13.49 -12.51
CA PHE A 205 3.90 13.72 -11.30
C PHE A 205 5.22 12.95 -11.26
N LEU A 206 5.40 11.98 -12.16
CA LEU A 206 6.61 11.18 -12.33
C LEU A 206 7.44 11.61 -13.56
N ASP A 207 7.08 12.71 -14.23
CA ASP A 207 7.97 13.35 -15.21
C ASP A 207 9.32 13.67 -14.55
N ASP A 208 10.41 13.32 -15.24
CA ASP A 208 11.77 13.40 -14.73
C ASP A 208 12.15 14.83 -14.30
N ARG A 209 11.69 15.85 -15.03
CA ARG A 209 11.94 17.26 -14.71
C ARG A 209 11.17 17.68 -13.46
N LEU A 210 9.94 17.19 -13.30
CA LEU A 210 9.14 17.48 -12.10
C LEU A 210 9.71 16.77 -10.87
N VAL A 211 10.19 15.53 -11.03
CA VAL A 211 10.90 14.79 -9.97
C VAL A 211 12.19 15.51 -9.58
N ALA A 212 12.99 15.95 -10.56
CA ALA A 212 14.22 16.71 -10.32
C ALA A 212 13.93 18.02 -9.57
N LEU A 213 12.89 18.76 -9.98
CA LEU A 213 12.43 19.95 -9.27
C LEU A 213 12.02 19.61 -7.83
N ALA A 214 11.16 18.60 -7.62
CA ALA A 214 10.69 18.20 -6.30
C ALA A 214 11.83 17.77 -5.35
N ASN A 215 12.91 17.19 -5.89
CA ASN A 215 14.11 16.82 -5.15
C ASN A 215 15.01 18.03 -4.83
N SER A 216 15.04 19.05 -5.67
CA SER A 216 15.79 20.30 -5.41
C SER A 216 15.14 21.20 -4.33
N LEU A 217 13.84 21.03 -4.07
CA LEU A 217 13.11 21.86 -3.11
C LEU A 217 13.50 21.54 -1.66
N PRO A 218 13.69 22.56 -0.80
CA PRO A 218 13.80 22.34 0.64
C PRO A 218 12.56 21.61 1.19
N ALA A 219 12.77 20.73 2.18
CA ALA A 219 11.70 19.87 2.71
C ALA A 219 10.43 20.61 3.14
N ASP A 220 10.55 21.82 3.69
CA ASP A 220 9.41 22.62 4.15
C ASP A 220 8.55 23.18 3.00
N TYR A 221 9.02 23.18 1.75
CA TYR A 221 8.16 23.44 0.59
C TYR A 221 7.19 22.28 0.34
N LYS A 222 7.59 21.05 0.66
CA LYS A 222 6.78 19.84 0.49
C LYS A 222 5.89 19.60 1.71
N LEU A 223 6.48 19.65 2.91
CA LEU A 223 5.80 19.43 4.19
C LEU A 223 6.10 20.56 5.19
N ARG A 224 5.28 21.62 5.15
CA ARG A 224 5.46 22.78 6.04
C ARG A 224 4.83 22.52 7.40
N ILE A 225 5.64 22.32 8.43
CA ILE A 225 5.16 21.84 9.75
C ILE A 225 4.42 20.50 9.58
N LEU A 226 3.09 20.50 9.50
CA LEU A 226 2.22 19.34 9.24
C LEU A 226 1.34 19.52 8.00
N ASP A 227 1.55 20.59 7.26
CA ASP A 227 0.84 20.91 6.03
C ASP A 227 1.47 20.15 4.86
N GLU A 228 0.90 18.99 4.53
CA GLU A 228 1.33 18.13 3.43
C GLU A 228 1.08 18.78 2.07
N LYS A 229 1.86 18.41 1.04
CA LYS A 229 1.72 18.96 -0.31
C LYS A 229 1.72 20.49 -0.33
N HIS A 230 2.46 21.15 0.57
CA HIS A 230 2.33 22.58 0.83
C HIS A 230 2.48 23.43 -0.45
N VAL A 231 3.57 23.24 -1.19
CA VAL A 231 3.80 23.94 -2.46
C VAL A 231 2.75 23.60 -3.51
N LEU A 232 2.34 22.33 -3.62
CA LEU A 232 1.34 21.91 -4.60
C LEU A 232 -0.03 22.53 -4.31
N LYS A 233 -0.44 22.59 -3.03
CA LYS A 233 -1.67 23.27 -2.62
C LYS A 233 -1.61 24.76 -2.91
N ARG A 234 -0.44 25.41 -2.77
CA ARG A 234 -0.29 26.83 -3.13
C ARG A 234 -0.46 27.07 -4.63
N VAL A 235 0.10 26.21 -5.48
CA VAL A 235 -0.07 26.28 -6.93
C VAL A 235 -1.52 26.00 -7.33
N ALA A 236 -2.17 25.01 -6.70
CA ALA A 236 -3.53 24.61 -7.03
C ALA A 236 -4.61 25.65 -6.67
N LYS A 237 -4.33 26.62 -5.79
CA LYS A 237 -5.30 27.65 -5.35
C LYS A 237 -5.94 28.46 -6.48
N SER A 238 -5.22 28.66 -7.58
CA SER A 238 -5.74 29.38 -8.75
C SER A 238 -6.31 28.46 -9.83
N ILE A 239 -6.32 27.14 -9.62
CA ILE A 239 -6.68 26.12 -10.62
C ILE A 239 -7.95 25.39 -10.21
N VAL A 240 -8.12 25.06 -8.93
CA VAL A 240 -9.26 24.28 -8.42
C VAL A 240 -10.01 25.05 -7.32
N PRO A 241 -11.30 24.73 -7.07
CA PRO A 241 -12.07 25.36 -6.00
C PRO A 241 -11.39 25.27 -4.63
N ALA A 242 -11.58 26.29 -3.79
CA ALA A 242 -10.94 26.38 -2.48
C ALA A 242 -11.24 25.17 -1.58
N GLU A 243 -12.44 24.58 -1.71
CA GLU A 243 -12.83 23.36 -1.01
C GLU A 243 -11.97 22.13 -1.39
N VAL A 244 -11.54 22.01 -2.65
CA VAL A 244 -10.67 20.93 -3.11
C VAL A 244 -9.27 21.09 -2.52
N VAL A 245 -8.77 22.33 -2.44
CA VAL A 245 -7.47 22.65 -1.82
C VAL A 245 -7.50 22.39 -0.30
N ALA A 246 -8.62 22.70 0.36
CA ALA A 246 -8.80 22.52 1.80
C ALA A 246 -9.14 21.07 2.19
N ARG A 247 -9.46 20.21 1.23
CA ARG A 247 -9.87 18.82 1.46
C ARG A 247 -8.75 18.04 2.15
N LYS A 248 -9.08 17.38 3.25
CA LYS A 248 -8.17 16.44 3.91
C LYS A 248 -7.85 15.28 2.97
N LYS A 249 -6.59 14.82 2.95
CA LYS A 249 -6.17 13.64 2.21
C LYS A 249 -7.08 12.46 2.54
N GLN A 250 -7.71 11.89 1.52
CA GLN A 250 -8.43 10.63 1.59
C GLN A 250 -7.58 9.56 0.91
N PRO A 251 -7.24 8.45 1.60
CA PRO A 251 -6.56 7.33 0.98
C PRO A 251 -7.52 6.61 0.03
N TYR A 252 -7.03 6.18 -1.13
CA TYR A 252 -7.80 5.32 -2.03
C TYR A 252 -7.97 3.93 -1.37
N ARG A 253 -9.18 3.64 -0.91
CA ARG A 253 -9.51 2.44 -0.11
C ARG A 253 -10.77 1.80 -0.65
N ALA A 254 -10.84 0.48 -0.47
CA ALA A 254 -12.02 -0.32 -0.71
C ALA A 254 -12.30 -1.17 0.54
N PRO A 255 -13.55 -1.65 0.74
CA PRO A 255 -13.85 -2.64 1.77
C PRO A 255 -12.98 -3.89 1.54
N ASN A 256 -12.29 -4.37 2.57
CA ASN A 256 -11.36 -5.51 2.48
C ASN A 256 -12.09 -6.83 2.78
N ALA A 257 -11.92 -7.35 4.00
CA ALA A 257 -12.40 -8.68 4.36
C ALA A 257 -13.90 -8.85 4.16
N LEU A 258 -14.69 -7.81 4.44
CA LEU A 258 -16.15 -7.83 4.32
C LEU A 258 -16.67 -8.08 2.90
N CYS A 259 -15.83 -7.99 1.86
CA CYS A 259 -16.22 -8.39 0.50
C CYS A 259 -16.36 -9.91 0.35
N PHE A 260 -15.68 -10.68 1.21
CA PHE A 260 -15.56 -12.14 1.07
C PHE A 260 -16.26 -12.91 2.19
N MET A 261 -17.12 -12.23 2.97
CA MET A 261 -17.82 -12.81 4.11
C MET A 261 -19.34 -12.77 3.90
N GLY A 262 -20.05 -13.66 4.60
CA GLY A 262 -21.51 -13.76 4.55
C GLY A 262 -22.02 -14.67 3.44
N ASP A 263 -23.34 -14.85 3.38
CA ASP A 263 -23.99 -15.81 2.49
C ASP A 263 -23.84 -15.47 1.00
N SER A 264 -23.63 -14.18 0.69
CA SER A 264 -23.39 -13.69 -0.66
C SER A 264 -21.94 -13.86 -1.14
N ALA A 265 -21.04 -14.40 -0.31
CA ALA A 265 -19.66 -14.62 -0.71
C ALA A 265 -19.59 -15.67 -1.85
N PRO A 266 -18.88 -15.38 -2.97
CA PRO A 266 -18.77 -16.32 -4.09
C PRO A 266 -18.21 -17.68 -3.68
N ALA A 267 -18.64 -18.75 -4.34
CA ALA A 267 -18.26 -20.12 -4.02
C ALA A 267 -16.73 -20.35 -4.00
N TYR A 268 -16.00 -19.67 -4.90
CA TYR A 268 -14.54 -19.78 -4.99
C TYR A 268 -13.86 -19.37 -3.68
N VAL A 269 -14.44 -18.47 -2.88
CA VAL A 269 -13.84 -18.02 -1.62
C VAL A 269 -13.73 -19.18 -0.64
N ARG A 270 -14.81 -19.97 -0.50
CA ARG A 270 -14.83 -21.16 0.36
C ARG A 270 -13.88 -22.24 -0.14
N GLU A 271 -13.79 -22.42 -1.45
CA GLU A 271 -12.87 -23.37 -2.07
C GLU A 271 -11.40 -22.98 -1.84
N ALA A 272 -11.03 -21.73 -2.14
CA ALA A 272 -9.68 -21.21 -2.01
C ALA A 272 -9.18 -21.20 -0.56
N LEU A 273 -10.08 -21.03 0.41
CA LEU A 273 -9.79 -21.02 1.85
C LEU A 273 -10.07 -22.36 2.55
N SER A 274 -10.40 -23.41 1.78
CA SER A 274 -10.59 -24.75 2.33
C SER A 274 -9.28 -25.30 2.91
N GLU A 275 -9.40 -26.20 3.90
CA GLU A 275 -8.22 -26.86 4.48
C GLU A 275 -7.39 -27.58 3.41
N THR A 276 -8.05 -28.25 2.46
CA THR A 276 -7.39 -28.92 1.33
C THR A 276 -6.58 -27.94 0.48
N ALA A 277 -7.16 -26.79 0.11
CA ALA A 277 -6.46 -25.78 -0.69
C ALA A 277 -5.30 -25.12 0.07
N LEU A 278 -5.48 -24.84 1.37
CA LEU A 278 -4.44 -24.25 2.23
C LEU A 278 -3.26 -25.22 2.41
N ARG A 279 -3.54 -26.51 2.63
CA ARG A 279 -2.51 -27.55 2.72
C ARG A 279 -1.78 -27.76 1.39
N ALA A 280 -2.48 -27.70 0.27
CA ALA A 280 -1.88 -27.83 -1.06
C ALA A 280 -0.88 -26.70 -1.37
N ALA A 281 -1.21 -25.46 -1.01
CA ALA A 281 -0.31 -24.32 -1.18
C ALA A 281 0.83 -24.29 -0.14
N ASN A 282 0.59 -24.83 1.05
CA ASN A 282 1.53 -24.89 2.18
C ASN A 282 2.14 -23.52 2.58
N VAL A 283 1.42 -22.42 2.36
CA VAL A 283 1.84 -21.07 2.78
C VAL A 283 1.29 -20.70 4.16
N PHE A 284 0.04 -21.07 4.44
CA PHE A 284 -0.66 -20.70 5.66
C PHE A 284 -1.11 -21.92 6.47
N ASP A 285 -1.13 -21.79 7.79
CA ASP A 285 -1.66 -22.79 8.72
C ASP A 285 -3.20 -22.82 8.66
N PRO A 286 -3.83 -23.95 8.28
CA PRO A 286 -5.29 -24.04 8.16
C PRO A 286 -6.05 -23.68 9.43
N ASN A 287 -5.53 -24.06 10.61
CA ASN A 287 -6.18 -23.79 11.89
C ASN A 287 -6.19 -22.29 12.22
N SER A 288 -5.09 -21.59 11.92
CA SER A 288 -4.96 -20.15 12.10
C SER A 288 -5.86 -19.37 11.15
N VAL A 289 -5.99 -19.83 9.91
CA VAL A 289 -6.92 -19.25 8.93
C VAL A 289 -8.37 -19.49 9.37
N ALA A 290 -8.74 -20.69 9.81
CA ALA A 290 -10.07 -20.99 10.32
C ALA A 290 -10.47 -20.05 11.48
N ARG A 291 -9.58 -19.86 12.47
CA ARG A 291 -9.82 -18.89 13.56
C ARG A 291 -9.99 -17.45 13.07
N LEU A 292 -9.27 -17.05 12.02
CA LEU A 292 -9.46 -15.72 11.42
C LEU A 292 -10.83 -15.62 10.74
N LEU A 293 -11.28 -16.66 10.05
CA LEU A 293 -12.59 -16.70 9.41
C LEU A 293 -13.72 -16.62 10.43
N ASP A 294 -13.66 -17.40 11.51
CA ASP A 294 -14.63 -17.36 12.61
C ASP A 294 -14.73 -15.95 13.20
N LYS A 295 -13.57 -15.31 13.42
CA LYS A 295 -13.50 -13.93 13.91
C LYS A 295 -14.11 -12.93 12.92
N CYS A 296 -13.93 -13.14 11.63
CA CYS A 296 -14.53 -12.28 10.60
C CYS A 296 -16.05 -12.49 10.52
N ALA A 297 -16.53 -13.73 10.60
CA ALA A 297 -17.94 -14.08 10.55
C ALA A 297 -18.72 -13.61 11.79
N ALA A 298 -18.08 -13.62 12.97
CA ALA A 298 -18.69 -13.05 14.18
C ALA A 298 -18.90 -11.53 14.10
N LYS A 299 -18.23 -10.84 13.16
CA LYS A 299 -18.25 -9.37 13.03
C LYS A 299 -19.05 -8.85 11.84
N THR A 300 -19.58 -9.72 10.99
CA THR A 300 -20.37 -9.31 9.80
C THR A 300 -21.64 -8.53 10.13
N GLY A 301 -22.08 -8.49 11.39
CA GLY A 301 -23.26 -7.73 11.84
C GLY A 301 -23.01 -6.42 12.60
N ASP A 302 -21.90 -6.25 13.32
CA ASP A 302 -21.83 -5.23 14.40
C ASP A 302 -20.45 -4.55 14.62
N GLY A 303 -19.44 -4.72 13.76
CA GLY A 303 -18.18 -3.99 13.99
C GLY A 303 -17.12 -3.99 12.90
N ASP A 304 -16.26 -2.96 12.95
CA ASP A 304 -15.06 -2.85 12.13
C ASP A 304 -14.06 -3.97 12.49
N LEU A 305 -13.59 -4.67 11.46
CA LEU A 305 -12.43 -5.55 11.56
C LEU A 305 -11.17 -4.70 11.76
N SER A 306 -10.20 -5.21 12.52
CA SER A 306 -8.93 -4.50 12.64
C SER A 306 -8.25 -4.39 11.27
N ASN A 307 -7.42 -3.37 11.06
CA ASN A 307 -6.67 -3.25 9.80
C ASN A 307 -5.82 -4.50 9.52
N SER A 308 -5.21 -5.08 10.56
CA SER A 308 -4.41 -6.30 10.42
C SER A 308 -5.25 -7.52 10.05
N ASP A 309 -6.46 -7.69 10.60
CA ASP A 309 -7.34 -8.81 10.22
C ASP A 309 -7.90 -8.63 8.80
N ASN A 310 -8.27 -7.39 8.45
CA ASN A 310 -8.66 -7.03 7.09
C ASN A 310 -7.57 -7.41 6.08
N MET A 311 -6.34 -6.97 6.32
CA MET A 311 -5.22 -7.27 5.43
C MET A 311 -4.87 -8.75 5.42
N ALA A 312 -4.98 -9.43 6.56
CA ALA A 312 -4.68 -10.85 6.68
C ALA A 312 -5.62 -11.71 5.82
N LEU A 313 -6.93 -11.48 5.88
CA LEU A 313 -7.88 -12.27 5.09
C LEU A 313 -7.63 -12.09 3.59
N VAL A 314 -7.47 -10.84 3.14
CA VAL A 314 -7.20 -10.53 1.74
C VAL A 314 -5.84 -11.11 1.30
N GLY A 315 -4.83 -11.07 2.17
CA GLY A 315 -3.52 -11.67 1.92
C GLY A 315 -3.57 -13.19 1.75
N VAL A 316 -4.32 -13.89 2.60
CA VAL A 316 -4.50 -15.34 2.47
C VAL A 316 -5.24 -15.67 1.18
N LEU A 317 -6.39 -15.02 0.94
CA LEU A 317 -7.20 -15.29 -0.24
C LEU A 317 -6.44 -14.99 -1.55
N SER A 318 -5.79 -13.83 -1.65
CA SER A 318 -5.04 -13.46 -2.85
C SER A 318 -3.86 -14.40 -3.12
N THR A 319 -3.17 -14.86 -2.08
CA THR A 319 -2.08 -15.84 -2.23
C THR A 319 -2.61 -17.20 -2.69
N GLN A 320 -3.73 -17.66 -2.14
CA GLN A 320 -4.38 -18.91 -2.56
C GLN A 320 -4.81 -18.85 -4.03
N LEU A 321 -5.43 -17.74 -4.45
CA LEU A 321 -5.82 -17.51 -5.84
C LEU A 321 -4.59 -17.50 -6.77
N LEU A 322 -3.51 -16.82 -6.38
CA LEU A 322 -2.26 -16.82 -7.16
C LEU A 322 -1.69 -18.23 -7.30
N HIS A 323 -1.65 -19.00 -6.20
CA HIS A 323 -1.18 -20.38 -6.22
C HIS A 323 -2.04 -21.25 -7.16
N GLN A 324 -3.37 -21.16 -7.07
CA GLN A 324 -4.28 -21.91 -7.93
C GLN A 324 -4.11 -21.54 -9.41
N GLN A 325 -3.96 -20.26 -9.71
CA GLN A 325 -3.92 -19.73 -11.07
C GLN A 325 -2.58 -19.95 -11.79
N PHE A 326 -1.45 -19.96 -11.06
CA PHE A 326 -0.12 -19.96 -11.66
C PHE A 326 0.81 -21.08 -11.20
N VAL A 327 0.60 -21.66 -10.01
CA VAL A 327 1.49 -22.68 -9.44
C VAL A 327 0.90 -24.07 -9.60
N ALA A 328 -0.31 -24.30 -9.09
CA ALA A 328 -1.00 -25.59 -9.18
C ALA A 328 -1.40 -25.94 -10.62
N SER A 329 -1.73 -24.93 -11.43
CA SER A 329 -2.10 -25.05 -12.84
C SER A 329 -0.90 -25.12 -13.80
N ARG A 330 0.33 -25.07 -13.27
CA ARG A 330 1.55 -25.02 -14.10
C ARG A 330 1.63 -26.24 -15.02
N PRO A 331 1.84 -26.05 -16.34
CA PRO A 331 2.00 -27.17 -17.27
C PRO A 331 3.16 -28.09 -16.89
N SER A 332 2.97 -29.40 -16.97
CA SER A 332 3.97 -30.42 -16.61
C SER A 332 5.14 -30.50 -17.59
N SER A 333 4.98 -30.05 -18.83
CA SER A 333 6.03 -30.06 -19.86
C SER A 333 6.75 -28.70 -19.94
N GLY A 334 7.80 -28.53 -19.14
CA GLY A 334 8.67 -27.36 -19.19
C GLY A 334 9.64 -27.44 -20.37
N ARG A 335 9.21 -27.09 -21.59
CA ARG A 335 10.19 -26.67 -22.59
C ARG A 335 10.77 -25.36 -22.06
N ALA A 336 12.05 -25.36 -21.67
CA ALA A 336 12.75 -24.13 -21.31
C ALA A 336 12.60 -23.16 -22.49
N VAL A 337 11.88 -22.06 -22.27
CA VAL A 337 11.76 -21.00 -23.26
C VAL A 337 13.07 -20.24 -23.22
N ASP A 338 13.85 -20.33 -24.29
CA ASP A 338 15.05 -19.52 -24.47
C ASP A 338 14.61 -18.07 -24.75
N LEU A 339 14.39 -17.31 -23.67
CA LEU A 339 14.02 -15.90 -23.74
C LEU A 339 15.28 -15.08 -24.06
N LYS A 340 15.37 -14.60 -25.30
CA LYS A 340 16.35 -13.57 -25.67
C LYS A 340 15.76 -12.21 -25.34
N ILE A 341 16.39 -11.49 -24.41
CA ILE A 341 16.05 -10.09 -24.12
C ILE A 341 16.83 -9.24 -25.11
N ASP A 342 16.12 -8.58 -26.02
CA ASP A 342 16.68 -7.50 -26.82
C ASP A 342 16.41 -6.17 -26.11
N VAL A 343 17.47 -5.43 -25.79
CA VAL A 343 17.34 -4.12 -25.13
C VAL A 343 17.70 -3.07 -26.16
N ASP A 344 16.69 -2.41 -26.71
CA ASP A 344 16.89 -1.25 -27.57
C ASP A 344 17.56 -0.12 -26.77
N ARG A 345 18.80 0.21 -27.15
CA ARG A 345 19.63 1.26 -26.51
C ARG A 345 19.66 2.56 -27.32
N LEU A 346 18.83 2.72 -28.35
CA LEU A 346 19.05 3.74 -29.39
C LEU A 346 19.12 5.21 -28.92
N HIS A 347 18.79 5.59 -27.67
CA HIS A 347 18.72 7.00 -27.24
C HIS A 347 19.45 7.35 -25.92
N ARG A 348 20.50 6.62 -25.50
CA ARG A 348 21.22 6.95 -24.24
C ARG A 348 22.44 7.86 -24.37
N GLU A 349 22.91 8.20 -25.57
CA GLU A 349 24.18 8.92 -25.74
C GLU A 349 24.08 10.45 -25.93
N GLU A 350 22.88 11.04 -25.99
CA GLU A 350 22.76 12.50 -26.30
C GLU A 350 22.48 13.44 -25.10
N VAL A 351 22.47 12.97 -23.83
CA VAL A 351 22.08 13.83 -22.68
C VAL A 351 23.22 14.06 -21.65
N LEU A 352 24.48 13.82 -22.02
CA LEU A 352 25.62 14.22 -21.18
C LEU A 352 26.70 14.91 -22.00
N VAL A 353 26.47 16.19 -22.31
CA VAL A 353 27.52 17.20 -22.54
C VAL A 353 27.15 18.45 -21.73
#